data_AF-A0A8H5B9Y2-F1
#
_entry.id   AF-A0A8H5B9Y2-F1
#
_cell.length_a   1.000
_cell.length_b   1.000
_cell.length_c   1.000
_cell.angle_alpha   90.00
_cell.angle_beta   90.00
_cell.angle_gamma   90.00
#
_symmetry.space_group_name_H-M   'P 1'
#
loop_
_entity.id
_entity.type
_entity.pdbx_description
1 polymer ?
#
loop_
_entity_poly.entity_id
_entity_poly.type
_entity_poly.pdbx_seq_one_letter_code
_entity_poly.pdbx_strand_id
1 'polypeptide(L)'
;MSSSMSIEDYPSLLWITIPPVLLISAYYVRKWYLARRLRLYGIGKGAEGFQTNVRKVRVTPEIAARIRRGEDVSPAEVEAASRAADEQEAREAKEGKPKPPVLQPRVFEERDDRHLIGKDSADESAGSTNEWLPDSITKPTKRKKGRR
;
A
#
# COMPACT_ATOMS: atom_id res chain seq x y z
N MET A 1 21.55 25.77 -45.63
CA MET A 1 21.34 27.20 -45.33
C MET A 1 21.29 27.33 -43.82
N SER A 2 22.35 27.87 -43.21
CA SER A 2 22.42 28.08 -41.77
C SER A 2 21.77 29.42 -41.46
N SER A 3 20.62 29.43 -40.80
CA SER A 3 19.98 30.65 -40.32
C SER A 3 20.75 31.15 -39.10
N SER A 4 21.50 32.24 -39.26
CA SER A 4 22.07 32.98 -38.14
C SER A 4 20.93 33.61 -37.36
N MET A 5 20.65 33.12 -36.14
CA MET A 5 19.71 33.80 -35.24
C MET A 5 20.28 35.18 -34.87
N SER A 6 19.54 36.22 -35.22
CA SER A 6 19.86 37.61 -34.88
C SER A 6 19.68 37.82 -33.38
N ILE A 7 20.49 38.69 -32.76
CA ILE A 7 20.39 38.98 -31.32
C ILE A 7 19.02 39.61 -30.98
N GLU A 8 18.38 40.21 -31.98
CA GLU A 8 17.08 40.83 -31.94
C GLU A 8 15.92 39.82 -31.85
N ASP A 9 16.15 38.53 -32.16
CA ASP A 9 15.14 37.47 -32.09
C ASP A 9 15.03 36.82 -30.68
N TYR A 10 16.03 37.02 -29.81
CA TYR A 10 16.00 36.53 -28.43
C TYR A 10 14.85 37.08 -27.57
N PRO A 11 14.50 38.39 -27.58
CA PRO A 11 13.41 38.89 -26.76
C PRO A 11 12.06 38.25 -27.11
N SER A 12 11.75 38.07 -28.40
CA SER A 12 10.49 37.44 -28.82
C SER A 12 10.46 35.94 -28.49
N LEU A 13 11.60 35.25 -28.65
CA LEU A 13 11.73 33.84 -28.29
C LEU A 13 11.57 33.60 -26.78
N LEU A 14 12.08 34.49 -25.94
CA LEU A 14 11.92 34.44 -24.48
C LEU A 14 10.44 34.53 -24.08
N TRP A 15 9.69 35.48 -24.64
CA TRP A 15 8.26 35.63 -24.36
C TRP A 15 7.42 34.42 -24.80
N ILE A 16 7.84 33.69 -25.83
CA ILE A 16 7.18 32.47 -26.29
C ILE A 16 7.55 31.27 -25.42
N THR A 17 8.80 31.18 -24.95
CA THR A 17 9.31 30.01 -24.21
C THR A 17 9.09 30.09 -22.70
N ILE A 18 9.03 31.29 -22.11
CA ILE A 18 8.79 31.48 -20.67
C ILE A 18 7.47 30.83 -20.23
N PRO A 19 6.31 31.07 -20.87
CA PRO A 19 5.03 30.52 -20.41
C PRO A 19 4.99 28.98 -20.37
N PRO A 20 5.37 28.23 -21.43
CA PRO A 20 5.35 26.77 -21.38
C PRO A 20 6.37 26.21 -20.39
N VAL A 21 7.57 26.80 -20.27
CA VAL A 21 8.57 26.35 -19.29
C VAL A 21 8.07 26.54 -17.86
N LEU A 22 7.43 27.68 -17.56
CA LEU A 22 6.82 27.92 -16.25
C LEU A 22 5.71 26.91 -15.95
N LEU A 23 4.82 26.63 -16.90
CA LEU A 23 3.75 25.65 -16.72
C LEU A 23 4.29 24.24 -16.46
N ILE A 24 5.30 23.81 -17.22
CA ILE A 24 5.94 22.51 -17.04
C ILE A 24 6.63 22.46 -15.66
N SER A 25 7.37 23.50 -15.29
CA SER A 25 8.04 23.56 -13.98
C SER A 25 7.03 23.49 -12.83
N ALA A 26 5.95 24.27 -12.89
CA ALA A 26 4.90 24.30 -11.89
C ALA A 26 4.21 22.93 -11.77
N TYR A 27 3.97 22.25 -12.89
CA TYR A 27 3.42 20.90 -12.91
C TYR A 27 4.32 19.91 -12.15
N TYR A 28 5.63 19.91 -12.40
CA TYR A 28 6.56 19.02 -11.72
C TYR A 28 6.70 19.35 -10.23
N VAL A 29 6.76 20.63 -9.86
CA VAL A 29 6.79 21.07 -8.47
C VAL A 29 5.53 20.61 -7.74
N ARG A 30 4.33 20.79 -8.34
CA ARG A 30 3.06 20.32 -7.77
C ARG A 30 3.03 18.81 -7.62
N LYS A 31 3.48 18.06 -8.63
CA LYS A 31 3.56 16.60 -8.60
C LYS A 31 4.46 16.11 -7.46
N TRP A 32 5.64 16.71 -7.33
CA TRP A 32 6.58 16.39 -6.25
C TRP A 32 6.02 16.74 -4.86
N TYR A 33 5.40 17.91 -4.72
CA TYR A 33 4.78 18.36 -3.47
C TYR A 33 3.66 17.40 -3.02
N LEU A 34 2.77 17.00 -3.92
CA LEU A 34 1.69 16.05 -3.60
C LEU A 34 2.25 14.67 -3.21
N ALA A 35 3.25 14.17 -3.92
CA ALA A 35 3.91 12.92 -3.58
C ALA A 35 4.56 12.99 -2.18
N ARG A 36 5.25 14.10 -1.87
CA ARG A 36 5.86 14.32 -0.55
C ARG A 36 4.80 14.42 0.55
N ARG A 37 3.72 15.15 0.29
CA ARG A 37 2.59 15.31 1.23
C ARG A 37 1.91 13.96 1.51
N LEU A 38 1.70 13.13 0.50
CA LEU A 38 1.17 11.77 0.66
C LEU A 38 2.15 10.85 1.42
N ARG A 39 3.47 11.04 1.25
CA ARG A 39 4.45 10.26 2.00
C ARG A 39 4.46 10.61 3.50
N LEU A 40 4.25 11.88 3.83
CA LEU A 40 4.23 12.38 5.21
C LEU A 40 2.88 12.16 5.89
N TYR A 41 1.79 12.52 5.21
CA TYR A 41 0.43 12.61 5.74
C TYR A 41 -0.61 11.85 4.90
N GLY A 42 -0.18 10.99 3.98
CA GLY A 42 -1.10 10.27 3.11
C GLY A 42 -1.84 9.15 3.83
N ILE A 43 -2.73 8.52 3.07
CA ILE A 43 -3.57 7.40 3.51
C ILE A 43 -2.68 6.29 4.09
N GLY A 44 -3.00 5.83 5.29
CA GLY A 44 -2.25 4.78 6.00
C GLY A 44 -1.17 5.26 6.96
N LYS A 45 -0.85 6.57 7.01
CA LYS A 45 0.08 7.12 8.03
C LYS A 45 -0.54 7.31 9.41
N GLY A 46 -1.86 7.41 9.46
CA GLY A 46 -2.64 7.50 10.68
C GLY A 46 -2.95 8.94 11.04
N ALA A 47 -4.09 9.13 11.71
CA ALA A 47 -4.31 10.39 12.42
C ALA A 47 -3.28 10.52 13.55
N GLU A 48 -2.97 11.75 13.94
CA GLU A 48 -2.08 12.00 15.07
C GLU A 48 -2.64 11.29 16.32
N GLY A 49 -1.83 10.41 16.93
CA GLY A 49 -2.25 9.55 18.04
C GLY A 49 -2.76 8.15 17.67
N PHE A 50 -2.99 7.84 16.39
CA PHE A 50 -3.36 6.50 15.91
C PHE A 50 -2.20 5.81 15.18
N GLN A 51 -1.76 4.66 15.69
CA GLN A 51 -0.69 3.87 15.08
C GLN A 51 -1.21 3.05 13.88
N THR A 52 -1.34 3.66 12.69
CA THR A 52 -1.93 2.97 11.51
C THR A 52 -0.92 2.49 10.48
N ASN A 53 0.38 2.50 10.78
CA ASN A 53 1.44 2.04 9.87
C ASN A 53 2.27 0.91 10.53
N VAL A 54 1.58 -0.07 11.11
CA VAL A 54 2.22 -1.23 11.74
C VAL A 54 2.68 -2.18 10.62
N ARG A 55 3.98 -2.39 10.52
CA ARG A 55 4.54 -3.38 9.59
C ARG A 55 4.36 -4.77 10.19
N LYS A 56 3.89 -5.74 9.39
CA LYS A 56 3.91 -7.15 9.79
C LYS A 56 5.37 -7.60 9.94
N VAL A 57 5.76 -7.99 11.15
CA VAL A 57 7.07 -8.57 11.45
C VAL A 57 6.98 -10.08 11.29
N ARG A 58 8.00 -10.71 10.68
CA ARG A 58 8.08 -12.16 10.59
C ARG A 58 8.39 -12.74 11.97
N VAL A 59 7.64 -13.75 12.38
CA VAL A 59 7.92 -14.45 13.64
C VAL A 59 8.90 -15.58 13.35
N THR A 60 10.03 -15.60 14.06
CA THR A 60 11.02 -16.68 13.96
C THR A 60 10.45 -17.99 14.54
N PRO A 61 10.91 -19.16 14.08
CA PRO A 61 10.37 -20.44 14.54
C PRO A 61 10.52 -20.66 16.05
N GLU A 62 11.58 -20.13 16.66
CA GLU A 62 11.82 -20.18 18.11
C GLU A 62 10.77 -19.41 18.90
N ILE A 63 10.50 -18.17 18.48
CA ILE A 63 9.49 -17.31 19.10
C ILE A 63 8.08 -17.90 18.86
N ALA A 64 7.81 -18.44 17.67
CA ALA A 64 6.55 -19.11 17.39
C ALA A 64 6.32 -20.32 18.31
N ALA A 65 7.36 -21.08 18.65
CA ALA A 65 7.27 -22.20 19.59
C ALA A 65 7.05 -21.73 21.04
N ARG A 66 7.60 -20.58 21.45
CA ARG A 66 7.34 -19.97 22.77
C ARG A 66 5.91 -19.47 22.89
N ILE A 67 5.42 -18.79 21.85
CA ILE A 67 4.02 -18.33 21.79
C ILE A 67 3.05 -19.52 21.85
N ARG A 68 3.33 -20.61 21.13
CA ARG A 68 2.50 -21.84 21.18
C ARG A 68 2.50 -22.52 22.55
N ARG A 69 3.57 -22.37 23.33
CA ARG A 69 3.67 -22.85 24.71
C ARG A 69 2.92 -21.96 25.71
N GLY A 70 2.43 -20.79 25.28
CA GLY A 70 1.76 -19.83 26.14
C GLY A 70 2.71 -19.00 27.00
N GLU A 71 3.98 -18.86 26.59
CA GLU A 71 4.93 -17.97 27.25
C GLU A 71 4.72 -16.52 26.79
N ASP A 72 4.78 -15.56 27.73
CA ASP A 72 4.66 -14.12 27.42
C ASP A 72 5.94 -13.62 26.74
N VAL A 73 5.86 -13.37 25.44
CA VAL A 73 6.97 -12.83 24.64
C VAL A 73 6.76 -11.33 24.42
N SER A 74 7.73 -10.52 24.82
CA SER A 74 7.66 -9.08 24.61
C SER A 74 7.83 -8.70 23.12
N PRO A 75 7.21 -7.61 22.62
CA PRO A 75 7.39 -7.15 21.25
C PRO A 75 8.86 -6.89 20.88
N ALA A 76 9.65 -6.39 21.84
CA ALA A 76 11.07 -6.14 21.66
C ALA A 76 11.87 -7.43 21.40
N GLU A 77 11.51 -8.54 22.04
CA GLU A 77 12.12 -9.85 21.78
C GLU A 77 11.80 -10.36 20.37
N VAL A 78 10.56 -10.18 19.90
CA VAL A 78 10.16 -10.57 18.55
C VAL A 78 10.95 -9.78 17.49
N GLU A 79 11.13 -8.48 17.71
CA GLU A 79 11.91 -7.62 16.82
C GLU A 79 13.40 -7.96 16.82
N ALA A 80 13.99 -8.19 17.99
CA ALA A 80 15.39 -8.60 18.11
C ALA A 80 15.64 -9.95 17.44
N ALA A 81 14.76 -10.93 17.67
CA ALA A 81 14.84 -12.24 17.05
C ALA A 81 14.65 -12.18 15.52
N SER A 82 13.70 -11.38 15.04
CA SER A 82 13.54 -11.15 13.61
C SER A 82 14.81 -10.53 13.02
N ARG A 83 15.34 -9.46 13.61
CA ARG A 83 16.56 -8.80 13.10
C ARG A 83 17.75 -9.75 13.05
N ALA A 84 17.94 -10.58 14.08
CA ALA A 84 19.01 -11.58 14.10
C ALA A 84 18.85 -12.61 12.95
N ALA A 85 17.63 -13.07 12.68
CA ALA A 85 17.35 -13.99 11.57
C ALA A 85 17.55 -13.34 10.19
N ASP A 86 17.14 -12.07 10.02
CA ASP A 86 17.40 -11.28 8.81
C ASP A 86 18.90 -11.17 8.52
N GLU A 87 19.72 -10.93 9.55
CA GLU A 87 21.18 -10.82 9.41
C GLU A 87 21.84 -12.16 9.08
N GLN A 88 21.38 -13.25 9.68
CA GLN A 88 21.86 -14.59 9.38
C GLN A 88 21.53 -14.98 7.94
N GLU A 89 20.29 -14.76 7.50
CA GLU A 89 19.86 -15.00 6.11
C GLU A 89 20.68 -14.18 5.10
N ALA A 90 21.00 -12.93 5.44
CA ALA A 90 21.84 -12.07 4.60
C ALA A 90 23.30 -12.55 4.53
N ARG A 91 23.84 -13.16 5.59
CA ARG A 91 25.18 -13.78 5.60
C ARG A 91 25.19 -15.09 4.80
N GLU A 92 24.21 -15.94 5.00
CA GLU A 92 24.06 -17.21 4.27
C GLU A 92 23.87 -16.98 2.76
N ALA A 93 23.13 -15.94 2.37
CA ALA A 93 22.99 -15.54 0.97
C ALA A 93 24.31 -15.09 0.34
N LYS A 94 25.23 -14.48 1.12
CA LYS A 94 26.57 -14.12 0.65
C LYS A 94 27.50 -15.33 0.57
N GLU A 95 27.30 -16.33 1.43
CA GLU A 95 28.07 -17.59 1.44
C GLU A 95 27.64 -18.59 0.36
N GLY A 96 26.64 -18.27 -0.47
CA GLY A 96 26.26 -19.10 -1.63
C GLY A 96 25.63 -20.45 -1.28
N LYS A 97 25.22 -20.68 -0.02
CA LYS A 97 24.50 -21.89 0.36
C LYS A 97 23.10 -21.87 -0.27
N PRO A 98 22.64 -23.00 -0.85
CA PRO A 98 21.31 -23.07 -1.44
C PRO A 98 20.28 -22.79 -0.35
N LYS A 99 19.48 -21.75 -0.57
CA LYS A 99 18.44 -21.32 0.35
C LYS A 99 17.50 -22.52 0.60
N PRO A 100 17.24 -22.94 1.85
CA PRO A 100 16.18 -23.91 2.10
C PRO A 100 14.88 -23.35 1.50
N PRO A 101 14.03 -24.18 0.89
CA PRO A 101 12.82 -23.70 0.23
C PRO A 101 11.97 -22.98 1.29
N VAL A 102 12.01 -21.65 1.24
CA VAL A 102 11.05 -20.81 1.94
C VAL A 102 9.72 -21.29 1.42
N LEU A 103 8.95 -21.99 2.26
CA LEU A 103 7.53 -22.19 2.05
C LEU A 103 7.00 -20.79 1.78
N GLN A 104 6.75 -20.49 0.51
CA GLN A 104 6.29 -19.18 0.10
C GLN A 104 5.13 -18.86 1.03
N PRO A 105 5.05 -17.64 1.59
CA PRO A 105 3.87 -17.21 2.30
C PRO A 105 2.72 -17.61 1.39
N ARG A 106 1.83 -18.51 1.85
CA ARG A 106 0.67 -18.87 1.04
C ARG A 106 0.07 -17.53 0.67
N VAL A 107 0.17 -17.19 -0.61
CA VAL A 107 -0.62 -16.11 -1.16
C VAL A 107 -2.01 -16.64 -0.91
N PHE A 108 -2.63 -16.16 0.16
CA PHE A 108 -4.06 -16.19 0.25
C PHE A 108 -4.47 -15.33 -0.93
N GLU A 109 -4.59 -15.96 -2.11
CA GLU A 109 -5.52 -15.49 -3.11
C GLU A 109 -6.79 -15.26 -2.29
N GLU A 110 -7.11 -13.99 -2.12
CA GLU A 110 -8.39 -13.56 -1.58
C GLU A 110 -9.40 -14.15 -2.55
N ARG A 111 -9.83 -15.38 -2.25
CA ARG A 111 -10.79 -16.14 -3.03
C ARG A 111 -12.03 -15.27 -2.97
N ASP A 112 -12.34 -14.61 -4.07
CA ASP A 112 -13.49 -13.71 -4.18
C ASP A 112 -14.76 -14.58 -4.23
N ASP A 113 -15.05 -15.24 -3.10
CA ASP A 113 -16.17 -16.14 -2.90
C ASP A 113 -17.51 -15.39 -2.87
N ARG A 114 -17.50 -14.06 -3.08
CA ARG A 114 -18.70 -13.21 -3.21
C ARG A 114 -19.63 -13.68 -4.32
N HIS A 115 -19.10 -14.35 -5.34
CA HIS A 115 -19.91 -14.92 -6.43
C HIS A 115 -20.61 -16.24 -6.07
N LEU A 116 -20.17 -16.92 -5.00
CA LEU A 116 -20.81 -18.15 -4.50
C LEU A 116 -22.00 -17.84 -3.56
N ILE A 117 -22.09 -16.62 -3.05
CA ILE A 117 -23.21 -16.09 -2.23
C ILE A 117 -24.35 -15.60 -3.14
N GLY A 118 -24.66 -16.38 -4.19
CA GLY A 118 -25.44 -15.90 -5.33
C GLY A 118 -26.89 -16.38 -5.42
N LYS A 119 -27.35 -17.34 -4.60
CA LYS A 119 -28.68 -17.90 -4.85
C LYS A 119 -29.49 -18.36 -3.63
N ASP A 120 -28.85 -18.75 -2.53
CA ASP A 120 -29.58 -19.39 -1.42
C ASP A 120 -29.62 -18.55 -0.11
N SER A 121 -28.88 -17.44 -0.03
CA SER A 121 -28.74 -16.62 1.19
C SER A 121 -29.66 -15.39 1.24
N ALA A 122 -30.54 -15.21 0.25
CA ALA A 122 -31.47 -14.08 0.23
C ALA A 122 -32.57 -14.19 1.30
N ASP A 123 -32.88 -15.40 1.79
CA ASP A 123 -33.96 -15.62 2.76
C ASP A 123 -33.49 -15.71 4.24
N GLU A 124 -32.19 -15.93 4.52
CA GLU A 124 -31.70 -16.05 5.92
C GLU A 124 -31.16 -14.73 6.53
N SER A 125 -30.94 -13.68 5.74
CA SER A 125 -30.30 -12.44 6.22
C SER A 125 -31.24 -11.41 6.87
N ALA A 126 -32.52 -11.73 7.04
CA ALA A 126 -33.48 -10.86 7.72
C ALA A 126 -33.27 -10.77 9.25
N GLY A 127 -32.41 -11.62 9.83
CA GLY A 127 -32.24 -11.75 11.29
C GLY A 127 -31.12 -10.95 11.95
N SER A 128 -30.18 -10.34 11.21
CA SER A 128 -29.07 -9.59 11.81
C SER A 128 -28.87 -8.21 11.18
N THR A 129 -29.86 -7.34 11.38
CA THR A 129 -29.70 -5.92 11.06
C THR A 129 -28.75 -5.31 12.08
N ASN A 130 -27.49 -5.11 11.71
CA ASN A 130 -26.51 -4.50 12.59
C ASN A 130 -26.84 -3.00 12.76
N GLU A 131 -27.44 -2.64 13.90
CA GLU A 131 -27.90 -1.27 14.23
C GLU A 131 -26.78 -0.23 14.30
N TRP A 132 -25.51 -0.67 14.38
CA TRP A 132 -24.35 0.20 14.55
C TRP A 132 -23.81 0.76 13.23
N LEU A 133 -24.23 0.19 12.10
CA LEU A 133 -23.77 0.61 10.78
C LEU A 133 -24.92 1.30 10.04
N PRO A 134 -24.67 2.44 9.38
CA PRO A 134 -25.70 3.10 8.60
C PRO A 134 -26.18 2.19 7.46
N ASP A 135 -27.48 2.24 7.20
CA ASP A 135 -28.19 1.45 6.19
C ASP A 135 -27.59 1.52 4.78
N SER A 136 -26.86 2.59 4.47
CA SER A 136 -26.17 2.76 3.19
C SER A 136 -25.02 1.77 2.98
N ILE A 137 -24.49 1.17 4.05
CA ILE A 137 -23.35 0.24 4.01
C ILE A 137 -23.82 -1.21 4.14
N THR A 138 -24.85 -1.47 4.95
CA THR A 138 -25.34 -2.84 5.24
C THR A 138 -26.20 -3.41 4.12
N LYS A 139 -26.92 -2.56 3.38
CA LYS A 139 -27.82 -3.01 2.31
C LYS A 139 -27.07 -3.01 0.97
N PRO A 140 -26.97 -4.14 0.26
CA PRO A 140 -26.33 -4.19 -1.05
C PRO A 140 -27.10 -3.29 -2.04
N THR A 141 -26.49 -2.19 -2.46
CA THR A 141 -27.10 -1.27 -3.41
C THR A 141 -27.24 -1.96 -4.77
N LYS A 142 -28.47 -2.29 -5.17
CA LYS A 142 -28.75 -2.86 -6.50
C LYS A 142 -28.37 -1.83 -7.57
N ARG A 143 -27.23 -2.08 -8.21
CA ARG A 143 -26.70 -1.24 -9.30
C ARG A 143 -27.72 -1.25 -10.45
N LYS A 144 -28.31 -0.07 -10.74
CA LYS A 144 -29.33 0.11 -11.78
C LYS A 144 -28.68 -0.18 -13.15
N LYS A 145 -29.01 -1.31 -13.76
CA LYS A 145 -28.53 -1.71 -15.09
C LYS A 145 -29.03 -0.69 -16.11
N GLY A 146 -28.11 0.09 -16.69
CA GLY A 146 -28.43 1.07 -17.72
C GLY A 146 -29.11 0.38 -18.91
N ARG A 147 -30.25 0.90 -19.32
CA ARG A 147 -31.01 0.45 -20.48
C ARG A 147 -30.40 1.14 -21.71
N ARG A 148 -29.86 0.35 -22.63
CA ARG A 148 -29.57 0.80 -24.01
C ARG A 148 -30.88 0.86 -24.79
#